data_AF-A0A672T1D4-F1
#
_entry.id   AF-A0A672T1D4-F1
#
_cell.length_a   1.000
_cell.length_b   1.000
_cell.length_c   1.000
_cell.angle_alpha   90.00
_cell.angle_beta   90.00
_cell.angle_gamma   90.00
#
_symmetry.space_group_name_H-M   'P 1'
#
loop_
_entity.id
_entity.type
_entity.pdbx_description
1 polymer ?
#
loop_
_entity_poly.entity_id
_entity_poly.type
_entity_poly.pdbx_seq_one_letter_code
_entity_poly.pdbx_strand_id
1 'polypeptide(L)'
;MRSGRSCCSCGVCLSWILGKIRCCDEVKSESATSLQPQTSVTSLPTGSPGPKRSGTTGNTLKKWLTSPVRRLSHGKGDNTNAKKPNNKQRKRDGRKSVELGPPHQDSTEEVQQLIINHLGNMMHTMATFQNSSIVTIPHTKQRGKMFVLNEMVQTERDYVKDLGVIVEGFMRRIGEKGVPEDMTGKDKIVFGNIHQIYDWHKEFFLCELEKCLQDHDRLAELFIKHERRLHMYVIYCQNKPRSEFVVAEYDGFFEEVQQEVNSRLSINDYLIKPIQRITKYQLLLKDFLKYSTKAGLDCKEIEKAVELMSLVPKQCNDMMNLGRLQGYEGKLTAQGKLLQQDTFFVTEQDSGVLSRSKERRVFLFEQIAIFSELLRKGSSTPGYQFKKSIKVSYLSMEEHVESDPCKFVLSCRGSSERLTLQAANIDIKKEWVQSIRELLDMQINFLTALQNPQEYQKKESGGSLSRQLSNSSRSSSSHPSTPLKPNTTPNGSPAHNPNKHVEEVNMIQNIT
;
A
#
# COMPACT_ATOMS: atom_id res chain seq x y z
N MET A 1 18.06 -24.98 29.67
CA MET A 1 17.70 -25.57 28.36
C MET A 1 16.24 -25.98 28.36
N ARG A 2 15.40 -25.39 27.51
CA ARG A 2 14.16 -26.00 26.97
C ARG A 2 14.00 -25.51 25.52
N SER A 3 13.39 -26.32 24.67
CA SER A 3 13.46 -26.18 23.21
C SER A 3 12.66 -24.99 22.66
N GLY A 4 13.29 -24.25 21.74
CA GLY A 4 12.56 -23.34 20.86
C GLY A 4 11.65 -24.14 19.92
N ARG A 5 10.43 -23.66 19.66
CA ARG A 5 9.51 -24.29 18.71
C ARG A 5 9.84 -23.82 17.30
N SER A 6 9.90 -24.76 16.36
CA SER A 6 9.98 -24.46 14.93
C SER A 6 8.76 -23.63 14.50
N CYS A 7 8.97 -22.56 13.73
CA CYS A 7 7.92 -21.71 13.21
C CYS A 7 7.52 -22.19 11.80
N CYS A 8 6.47 -23.02 11.72
CA CYS A 8 6.04 -23.65 10.47
C CYS A 8 5.37 -22.66 9.50
N SER A 9 5.83 -22.64 8.25
CA SER A 9 5.55 -21.59 7.24
C SER A 9 4.14 -21.58 6.61
N CYS A 10 3.11 -22.21 7.17
CA CYS A 10 1.77 -22.33 6.55
C CYS A 10 0.73 -21.27 7.00
N GLY A 11 1.03 -20.42 7.98
CA GLY A 11 0.03 -19.55 8.61
C GLY A 11 -0.42 -18.30 7.83
N VAL A 12 0.23 -17.96 6.72
CA VAL A 12 0.18 -16.59 6.13
C VAL A 12 -1.13 -16.27 5.38
N CYS A 13 -1.89 -17.29 4.97
CA CYS A 13 -3.27 -17.12 4.51
C CYS A 13 -4.30 -17.24 5.65
N LEU A 14 -4.26 -18.31 6.45
CA LEU A 14 -5.25 -18.53 7.54
C LEU A 14 -5.31 -17.39 8.57
N SER A 15 -4.15 -16.82 8.94
CA SER A 15 -4.07 -15.70 9.89
C SER A 15 -4.82 -14.44 9.41
N TRP A 16 -4.92 -14.25 8.09
CA TRP A 16 -5.62 -13.12 7.48
C TRP A 16 -7.15 -13.25 7.54
N ILE A 17 -7.67 -14.47 7.69
CA ILE A 17 -9.10 -14.79 7.57
C ILE A 17 -9.80 -14.72 8.94
N LEU A 18 -9.25 -15.39 9.96
CA LEU A 18 -9.85 -15.40 11.30
C LEU A 18 -9.70 -14.06 12.04
N GLY A 19 -8.73 -13.22 11.66
CA GLY A 19 -8.40 -11.96 12.35
C GLY A 19 -9.38 -10.80 12.16
N LYS A 20 -10.42 -10.92 11.32
CA LYS A 20 -11.39 -9.83 11.04
C LYS A 20 -12.86 -10.14 11.33
N ILE A 21 -13.23 -11.41 11.53
CA ILE A 21 -14.64 -11.81 11.73
C ILE A 21 -15.20 -11.33 13.09
N ARG A 22 -14.34 -11.03 14.06
CA ARG A 22 -14.73 -10.72 15.45
C ARG A 22 -14.81 -9.23 15.81
N CYS A 23 -15.08 -8.35 14.84
CA CYS A 23 -15.09 -6.89 15.07
C CYS A 23 -16.17 -6.11 14.29
N CYS A 24 -17.22 -6.80 13.81
CA CYS A 24 -18.31 -6.22 13.01
C CYS A 24 -19.69 -6.78 13.41
N ASP A 25 -19.99 -6.85 14.71
CA ASP A 25 -21.33 -7.15 15.23
C ASP A 25 -21.77 -6.05 16.22
N GLU A 26 -23.00 -5.58 16.05
CA GLU A 26 -23.70 -4.52 16.82
C GLU A 26 -23.03 -3.12 16.78
N VAL A 27 -23.73 -1.99 16.76
CA VAL A 27 -25.11 -1.66 17.21
C VAL A 27 -25.99 -1.16 16.04
N LYS A 28 -27.32 -1.22 16.20
CA LYS A 28 -28.33 -0.88 15.19
C LYS A 28 -29.46 -0.02 15.77
N SER A 29 -29.94 0.98 15.01
CA SER A 29 -31.09 1.86 15.33
C SER A 29 -30.86 2.83 16.52
N GLU A 30 -31.66 3.86 16.81
CA GLU A 30 -33.04 4.22 16.39
C GLU A 30 -33.21 5.71 15.95
N SER A 31 -34.45 6.09 15.57
CA SER A 31 -34.83 7.41 15.05
C SER A 31 -36.09 7.96 15.76
N ALA A 32 -36.07 9.19 16.30
CA ALA A 32 -37.26 9.81 16.91
C ALA A 32 -37.31 11.36 16.85
N THR A 33 -38.21 11.88 15.99
CA THR A 33 -39.10 13.06 16.12
C THR A 33 -38.78 14.31 16.99
N SER A 34 -38.70 15.46 16.29
CA SER A 34 -39.49 16.71 16.45
C SER A 34 -39.72 17.40 17.82
N LEU A 35 -39.42 18.71 17.90
CA LEU A 35 -40.36 19.78 18.34
C LEU A 35 -39.83 21.21 18.05
N GLN A 36 -40.71 22.22 18.08
CA GLN A 36 -40.48 23.69 17.93
C GLN A 36 -41.40 24.45 18.93
N PRO A 37 -41.44 25.81 18.97
CA PRO A 37 -40.37 26.77 19.28
C PRO A 37 -40.78 27.77 20.40
N GLN A 38 -39.89 28.65 20.89
CA GLN A 38 -40.22 29.81 21.76
C GLN A 38 -39.34 31.04 21.46
N THR A 39 -39.72 32.23 21.98
CA THR A 39 -39.37 33.54 21.40
C THR A 39 -39.06 34.66 22.41
N SER A 40 -38.05 35.53 22.11
CA SER A 40 -37.83 36.91 22.63
C SER A 40 -37.45 37.03 24.14
N VAL A 41 -36.81 38.08 24.71
CA VAL A 41 -35.96 39.26 24.33
C VAL A 41 -35.08 39.60 25.59
N THR A 42 -34.31 40.68 25.84
CA THR A 42 -34.19 42.08 25.34
C THR A 42 -32.81 42.71 25.72
N SER A 43 -32.44 43.81 25.05
CA SER A 43 -31.58 44.93 25.52
C SER A 43 -30.08 44.75 25.90
N LEU A 44 -29.27 45.63 25.28
CA LEU A 44 -27.86 46.02 25.50
C LEU A 44 -27.72 47.04 26.69
N PRO A 45 -26.52 47.56 27.11
CA PRO A 45 -25.27 47.73 26.34
C PRO A 45 -23.88 47.65 27.05
N THR A 46 -22.83 47.89 26.24
CA THR A 46 -21.42 48.27 26.55
C THR A 46 -20.45 47.23 27.16
N GLY A 47 -19.17 47.24 26.72
CA GLY A 47 -18.09 46.53 27.44
C GLY A 47 -16.93 45.83 26.67
N SER A 48 -16.59 46.18 25.42
CA SER A 48 -15.43 45.55 24.72
C SER A 48 -14.07 45.95 25.34
N PRO A 49 -13.07 45.05 25.42
CA PRO A 49 -12.19 44.79 24.27
C PRO A 49 -11.91 43.30 23.99
N GLY A 50 -11.86 42.90 22.71
CA GLY A 50 -11.71 41.50 22.29
C GLY A 50 -10.26 41.05 21.97
N PRO A 51 -9.96 39.74 21.99
CA PRO A 51 -8.66 39.19 21.60
C PRO A 51 -8.43 39.22 20.07
N LYS A 52 -7.16 39.24 19.64
CA LYS A 52 -6.79 39.26 18.21
C LYS A 52 -6.84 37.86 17.59
N ARG A 53 -7.67 37.68 16.55
CA ARG A 53 -7.78 36.43 15.76
C ARG A 53 -6.58 36.28 14.81
N SER A 54 -5.70 35.30 15.06
CA SER A 54 -4.54 35.04 14.19
C SER A 54 -4.94 34.20 12.97
N GLY A 55 -5.00 34.82 11.78
CA GLY A 55 -5.31 34.15 10.52
C GLY A 55 -4.11 34.09 9.58
N THR A 56 -3.14 33.19 9.83
CA THR A 56 -1.88 33.15 9.05
C THR A 56 -1.33 31.77 8.70
N THR A 57 -1.92 30.67 9.18
CA THR A 57 -1.37 29.29 9.07
C THR A 57 -0.99 28.88 7.64
N GLY A 58 -1.85 29.14 6.64
CA GLY A 58 -1.59 28.79 5.24
C GLY A 58 -0.37 29.49 4.60
N ASN A 59 0.05 30.66 5.14
CA ASN A 59 1.25 31.36 4.67
C ASN A 59 2.55 30.81 5.29
N THR A 60 2.48 30.14 6.45
CA THR A 60 3.64 29.51 7.08
C THR A 60 4.07 28.27 6.28
N LEU A 61 3.14 27.36 5.98
CA LEU A 61 3.48 26.15 5.22
C LEU A 61 3.97 26.44 3.79
N LYS A 62 3.33 27.40 3.10
CA LYS A 62 3.77 27.84 1.77
C LYS A 62 5.17 28.48 1.78
N LYS A 63 5.65 29.01 2.91
CA LYS A 63 7.06 29.45 3.06
C LYS A 63 8.00 28.25 3.24
N TRP A 64 7.72 27.34 4.18
CA TRP A 64 8.55 26.17 4.45
C TRP A 64 8.80 25.32 3.18
N LEU A 65 7.75 25.06 2.41
CA LEU A 65 7.80 24.27 1.17
C LEU A 65 8.59 24.93 0.00
N THR A 66 9.07 26.17 0.17
CA THR A 66 9.86 26.90 -0.84
C THR A 66 11.34 27.09 -0.47
N SER A 67 11.78 26.62 0.70
CA SER A 67 13.16 26.81 1.19
C SER A 67 14.09 25.67 0.74
N PRO A 68 15.14 25.92 -0.08
CA PRO A 68 16.05 24.86 -0.49
C PRO A 68 16.93 24.37 0.66
N VAL A 69 17.12 23.04 0.75
CA VAL A 69 17.99 22.41 1.76
C VAL A 69 19.42 22.94 1.63
N ARG A 70 19.90 23.64 2.68
CA ARG A 70 21.29 24.10 2.76
C ARG A 70 22.24 22.90 2.82
N ARG A 71 23.11 22.74 1.81
CA ARG A 71 24.30 21.89 1.93
C ARG A 71 25.29 22.51 2.92
N LEU A 72 25.78 21.70 3.86
CA LEU A 72 26.93 22.01 4.69
C LEU A 72 28.20 21.41 4.05
N SER A 73 29.18 22.24 3.66
CA SER A 73 30.62 22.05 3.93
C SER A 73 31.53 22.88 3.00
N HIS A 74 32.36 23.74 3.60
CA HIS A 74 33.72 24.15 3.23
C HIS A 74 34.20 24.21 1.76
N GLY A 75 34.76 25.36 1.39
CA GLY A 75 35.64 25.54 0.23
C GLY A 75 35.91 27.03 -0.07
N LYS A 76 37.15 27.51 0.14
CA LYS A 76 37.56 28.91 -0.12
C LYS A 76 38.38 28.97 -1.41
N GLY A 77 38.07 29.91 -2.30
CA GLY A 77 38.86 30.19 -3.50
C GLY A 77 38.26 31.33 -4.33
N ASP A 78 39.10 32.30 -4.71
CA ASP A 78 38.71 33.48 -5.48
C ASP A 78 38.74 33.22 -7.00
N ASN A 79 37.76 33.75 -7.75
CA ASN A 79 38.06 34.62 -8.90
C ASN A 79 36.83 35.43 -9.39
N THR A 80 37.02 36.19 -10.46
CA THR A 80 36.22 37.31 -10.95
C THR A 80 35.41 37.02 -12.23
N ASN A 81 34.55 37.98 -12.64
CA ASN A 81 33.76 38.04 -13.89
C ASN A 81 32.57 37.03 -13.99
N ALA A 82 31.40 37.33 -14.60
CA ALA A 82 31.03 38.45 -15.48
C ALA A 82 29.49 38.77 -15.48
N LYS A 83 29.15 39.96 -16.03
CA LYS A 83 27.92 40.33 -16.79
C LYS A 83 26.51 39.98 -16.26
N LYS A 84 25.76 41.03 -15.88
CA LYS A 84 24.28 41.08 -16.01
C LYS A 84 23.85 41.10 -17.49
N PRO A 85 22.59 40.77 -17.80
CA PRO A 85 21.81 41.76 -18.57
C PRO A 85 20.32 41.93 -18.16
N ASN A 86 20.01 43.19 -17.84
CA ASN A 86 18.81 43.96 -18.21
C ASN A 86 17.39 43.57 -17.73
N ASN A 87 16.55 44.61 -17.60
CA ASN A 87 15.17 44.62 -17.11
C ASN A 87 14.24 45.14 -18.23
N LYS A 88 13.01 44.63 -18.34
CA LYS A 88 11.95 45.21 -19.20
C LYS A 88 10.60 45.21 -18.52
N GLN A 89 10.04 46.41 -18.33
CA GLN A 89 8.72 46.64 -17.78
C GLN A 89 7.61 46.31 -18.80
N ARG A 90 6.54 45.64 -18.35
CA ARG A 90 5.16 45.82 -18.87
C ARG A 90 4.26 45.82 -17.64
N LYS A 91 3.80 47.00 -17.21
CA LYS A 91 2.55 47.69 -17.59
C LYS A 91 1.36 47.19 -16.73
N ARG A 92 0.63 48.16 -16.17
CA ARG A 92 -0.42 48.05 -15.15
C ARG A 92 -1.77 48.33 -15.80
N ASP A 93 -2.76 47.46 -15.60
CA ASP A 93 -4.12 47.64 -16.11
C ASP A 93 -5.16 47.11 -15.10
N GLY A 94 -6.36 47.72 -15.08
CA GLY A 94 -7.65 47.19 -14.59
C GLY A 94 -7.76 46.58 -13.17
N ARG A 95 -8.27 47.36 -12.19
CA ARG A 95 -9.04 46.78 -11.07
C ARG A 95 -10.44 46.40 -11.59
N LYS A 96 -10.88 45.16 -11.36
CA LYS A 96 -12.31 44.79 -11.30
C LYS A 96 -12.64 44.35 -9.87
N SER A 97 -13.86 44.63 -9.42
CA SER A 97 -14.34 44.17 -8.12
C SER A 97 -14.49 42.64 -8.14
N VAL A 98 -14.17 42.00 -7.02
CA VAL A 98 -14.41 40.57 -6.79
C VAL A 98 -15.37 40.45 -5.63
N GLU A 99 -16.51 39.85 -5.89
CA GLU A 99 -17.56 39.58 -4.90
C GLU A 99 -17.08 38.47 -3.95
N LEU A 100 -17.21 38.69 -2.64
CA LEU A 100 -16.60 37.82 -1.62
C LEU A 100 -17.47 36.59 -1.34
N GLY A 101 -17.31 35.56 -2.16
CA GLY A 101 -17.69 34.20 -1.79
C GLY A 101 -16.96 33.72 -0.53
N PRO A 102 -17.50 32.73 0.21
CA PRO A 102 -16.96 32.31 1.50
C PRO A 102 -15.58 31.65 1.35
N PRO A 103 -14.54 32.12 2.06
CA PRO A 103 -13.24 31.44 2.08
C PRO A 103 -13.30 30.19 2.97
N HIS A 104 -12.62 29.11 2.56
CA HIS A 104 -11.56 28.41 3.34
C HIS A 104 -11.21 26.99 2.83
N GLN A 105 -12.03 26.32 2.02
CA GLN A 105 -11.78 24.92 1.62
C GLN A 105 -10.66 24.75 0.57
N ASP A 106 -10.73 25.43 -0.58
CA ASP A 106 -9.74 25.31 -1.68
C ASP A 106 -8.29 25.54 -1.20
N SER A 107 -8.08 26.48 -0.28
CA SER A 107 -6.74 26.81 0.24
C SER A 107 -6.12 25.73 1.13
N THR A 108 -6.93 24.85 1.73
CA THR A 108 -6.42 23.67 2.46
C THR A 108 -6.07 22.51 1.53
N GLU A 109 -6.86 22.29 0.46
CA GLU A 109 -6.55 21.29 -0.56
C GLU A 109 -5.27 21.66 -1.35
N GLU A 110 -5.10 22.93 -1.74
CA GLU A 110 -3.85 23.43 -2.35
C GLU A 110 -2.61 23.10 -1.50
N VAL A 111 -2.69 23.36 -0.19
CA VAL A 111 -1.56 23.19 0.73
C VAL A 111 -1.23 21.71 0.90
N GLN A 112 -2.23 20.84 1.09
CA GLN A 112 -2.01 19.39 1.11
C GLN A 112 -1.44 18.86 -0.23
N GLN A 113 -1.84 19.45 -1.36
CA GLN A 113 -1.30 19.06 -2.66
C GLN A 113 0.20 19.41 -2.79
N LEU A 114 0.63 20.58 -2.30
CA LEU A 114 2.04 20.94 -2.28
C LEU A 114 2.87 19.99 -1.40
N ILE A 115 2.33 19.52 -0.26
CA ILE A 115 2.96 18.49 0.59
C ILE A 115 3.08 17.16 -0.17
N ILE A 116 1.99 16.67 -0.79
CA ILE A 116 1.99 15.42 -1.57
C ILE A 116 3.03 15.49 -2.70
N ASN A 117 3.08 16.61 -3.42
CA ASN A 117 4.05 16.81 -4.51
C ASN A 117 5.48 16.84 -3.97
N HIS A 118 5.72 17.49 -2.82
CA HIS A 118 7.04 17.52 -2.17
C HIS A 118 7.47 16.13 -1.71
N LEU A 119 6.61 15.39 -1.01
CA LEU A 119 6.91 14.04 -0.51
C LEU A 119 7.08 13.02 -1.64
N GLY A 120 6.26 13.08 -2.70
CA GLY A 120 6.41 12.24 -3.90
C GLY A 120 7.74 12.52 -4.63
N ASN A 121 8.08 13.79 -4.85
CA ASN A 121 9.36 14.18 -5.44
C ASN A 121 10.55 13.80 -4.55
N MET A 122 10.44 13.95 -3.22
CA MET A 122 11.47 13.54 -2.26
C MET A 122 11.68 12.02 -2.31
N MET A 123 10.61 11.24 -2.28
CA MET A 123 10.63 9.78 -2.34
C MET A 123 11.19 9.29 -3.68
N HIS A 124 10.79 9.89 -4.80
CA HIS A 124 11.37 9.59 -6.12
C HIS A 124 12.87 9.93 -6.18
N THR A 125 13.28 11.09 -5.68
CA THR A 125 14.69 11.51 -5.59
C THR A 125 15.50 10.55 -4.73
N MET A 126 15.02 10.20 -3.53
CA MET A 126 15.67 9.24 -2.64
C MET A 126 15.71 7.82 -3.20
N ALA A 127 14.76 7.46 -4.06
CA ALA A 127 14.72 6.16 -4.72
C ALA A 127 15.60 6.07 -5.99
N THR A 128 15.99 7.20 -6.58
CA THR A 128 16.73 7.27 -7.86
C THR A 128 18.19 7.73 -7.72
N PHE A 129 18.50 8.64 -6.79
CA PHE A 129 19.86 9.12 -6.59
C PHE A 129 20.72 8.12 -5.79
N GLN A 130 21.61 7.44 -6.52
CA GLN A 130 22.90 7.01 -5.98
C GLN A 130 23.98 8.08 -6.27
N ASN A 131 25.15 7.90 -5.64
CA ASN A 131 26.26 8.87 -5.51
C ASN A 131 25.91 10.08 -4.59
N SER A 132 26.59 10.30 -3.46
CA SER A 132 27.84 9.70 -2.97
C SER A 132 27.82 9.44 -1.45
N SER A 133 27.72 8.17 -1.06
CA SER A 133 28.42 7.70 0.15
C SER A 133 29.90 7.52 -0.23
N ILE A 134 30.82 8.05 0.58
CA ILE A 134 32.26 7.83 0.40
C ILE A 134 32.59 6.43 0.92
N VAL A 135 32.29 5.41 0.11
CA VAL A 135 32.63 4.02 0.42
C VAL A 135 34.11 3.80 0.12
N THR A 136 34.94 3.82 1.16
CA THR A 136 36.34 3.37 1.10
C THR A 136 36.38 1.96 0.51
N ILE A 137 36.86 1.82 -0.72
CA ILE A 137 36.71 0.60 -1.53
C ILE A 137 37.36 -0.59 -0.82
N PRO A 138 36.59 -1.60 -0.36
CA PRO A 138 37.18 -2.73 0.34
C PRO A 138 38.02 -3.57 -0.63
N HIS A 139 39.28 -3.85 -0.27
CA HIS A 139 40.25 -4.53 -1.13
C HIS A 139 39.86 -5.95 -1.60
N THR A 140 38.76 -6.53 -1.13
CA THR A 140 38.23 -7.81 -1.65
C THR A 140 36.70 -7.76 -1.83
N LYS A 141 36.21 -8.47 -2.85
CA LYS A 141 34.78 -8.54 -3.23
C LYS A 141 33.87 -8.93 -2.06
N GLN A 142 34.29 -9.92 -1.27
CA GLN A 142 33.55 -10.43 -0.11
C GLN A 142 33.47 -9.41 1.04
N ARG A 143 34.51 -8.58 1.23
CA ARG A 143 34.48 -7.46 2.19
C ARG A 143 33.50 -6.36 1.74
N GLY A 144 33.25 -6.20 0.43
CA GLY A 144 32.20 -5.33 -0.09
C GLY A 144 30.79 -5.78 0.31
N LYS A 145 30.45 -7.06 0.06
CA LYS A 145 29.17 -7.68 0.49
C LYS A 145 28.96 -7.53 2.01
N MET A 146 29.99 -7.81 2.80
CA MET A 146 29.97 -7.65 4.27
C MET A 146 29.79 -6.19 4.71
N PHE A 147 30.46 -5.23 4.07
CA PHE A 147 30.35 -3.81 4.44
C PHE A 147 28.91 -3.29 4.28
N VAL A 148 28.28 -3.55 3.12
CA VAL A 148 26.90 -3.10 2.84
C VAL A 148 25.90 -3.69 3.83
N LEU A 149 26.08 -4.94 4.26
CA LEU A 149 25.21 -5.54 5.27
C LEU A 149 25.43 -4.95 6.68
N ASN A 150 26.68 -4.65 7.06
CA ASN A 150 26.96 -3.97 8.33
C ASN A 150 26.38 -2.54 8.33
N GLU A 151 26.45 -1.82 7.20
CA GLU A 151 25.77 -0.53 7.02
C GLU A 151 24.25 -0.68 7.14
N MET A 152 23.66 -1.70 6.50
CA MET A 152 22.22 -1.96 6.57
C MET A 152 21.77 -2.25 8.02
N VAL A 153 22.48 -3.10 8.76
CA VAL A 153 22.19 -3.42 10.17
C VAL A 153 22.42 -2.23 11.09
N GLN A 154 23.53 -1.51 10.95
CA GLN A 154 23.79 -0.38 11.85
C GLN A 154 22.77 0.73 11.65
N THR A 155 22.46 1.09 10.41
CA THR A 155 21.40 2.06 10.10
C THR A 155 19.99 1.54 10.41
N GLU A 156 19.80 0.24 10.63
CA GLU A 156 18.56 -0.33 11.18
C GLU A 156 18.46 -0.07 12.69
N ARG A 157 19.55 -0.27 13.45
CA ARG A 157 19.60 0.08 14.88
C ARG A 157 19.34 1.56 15.13
N ASP A 158 19.96 2.42 14.32
CA ASP A 158 19.78 3.87 14.41
C ASP A 158 18.34 4.28 14.05
N TYR A 159 17.74 3.63 13.05
CA TYR A 159 16.32 3.82 12.69
C TYR A 159 15.36 3.36 13.80
N VAL A 160 15.56 2.16 14.36
CA VAL A 160 14.76 1.64 15.49
C VAL A 160 14.87 2.57 16.69
N LYS A 161 16.08 3.04 17.03
CA LYS A 161 16.31 4.01 18.10
C LYS A 161 15.56 5.32 17.85
N ASP A 162 15.63 5.86 16.64
CA ASP A 162 14.93 7.09 16.27
C ASP A 162 13.41 6.94 16.33
N LEU A 163 12.85 5.81 15.90
CA LEU A 163 11.42 5.51 16.07
C LEU A 163 11.05 5.39 17.56
N GLY A 164 11.95 4.89 18.40
CA GLY A 164 11.80 4.86 19.86
C GLY A 164 11.62 6.26 20.46
N VAL A 165 12.33 7.27 19.95
CA VAL A 165 12.12 8.68 20.38
C VAL A 165 10.68 9.15 20.08
N ILE A 166 10.05 8.64 19.03
CA ILE A 166 8.65 8.96 18.70
C ILE A 166 7.69 8.23 19.65
N VAL A 167 7.79 6.91 19.75
CA VAL A 167 6.81 6.08 20.46
C VAL A 167 7.01 6.14 21.98
N GLU A 168 8.25 5.97 22.44
CA GLU A 168 8.60 6.00 23.86
C GLU A 168 8.86 7.44 24.36
N GLY A 169 9.15 8.40 23.47
CA GLY A 169 9.27 9.83 23.81
C GLY A 169 7.97 10.59 23.58
N PHE A 170 7.80 11.13 22.38
CA PHE A 170 6.70 12.06 22.04
C PHE A 170 5.29 11.49 22.34
N MET A 171 4.98 10.27 21.89
CA MET A 171 3.64 9.68 22.06
C MET A 171 3.31 9.41 23.53
N ARG A 172 4.25 8.85 24.30
CA ARG A 172 4.09 8.70 25.76
C ARG A 172 3.86 10.06 26.44
N ARG A 173 4.70 11.05 26.16
CA ARG A 173 4.62 12.36 26.83
C ARG A 173 3.32 13.10 26.51
N ILE A 174 2.80 12.97 25.29
CA ILE A 174 1.48 13.51 24.90
C ILE A 174 0.34 12.73 25.58
N GLY A 175 0.47 11.41 25.76
CA GLY A 175 -0.47 10.61 26.55
C GLY A 175 -0.51 10.98 28.04
N GLU A 176 0.60 11.45 28.60
CA GLU A 176 0.70 11.94 29.99
C GLU A 176 0.23 13.39 30.16
N LYS A 177 0.58 14.28 29.22
CA LYS A 177 0.25 15.73 29.26
C LYS A 177 -1.17 16.03 28.78
N GLY A 178 -1.73 15.17 27.93
CA GLY A 178 -2.92 15.47 27.12
C GLY A 178 -2.58 16.27 25.86
N VAL A 179 -3.62 16.55 25.07
CA VAL A 179 -3.57 17.42 23.88
C VAL A 179 -4.50 18.63 24.07
N PRO A 180 -4.28 19.74 23.35
CA PRO A 180 -5.26 20.83 23.27
C PRO A 180 -6.65 20.33 22.87
N GLU A 181 -7.72 20.94 23.41
CA GLU A 181 -9.10 20.49 23.20
C GLU A 181 -9.48 20.42 21.71
N ASP A 182 -9.05 21.40 20.92
CA ASP A 182 -9.28 21.51 19.47
C ASP A 182 -8.39 20.56 18.63
N MET A 183 -7.37 19.96 19.25
CA MET A 183 -6.51 18.92 18.68
C MET A 183 -7.04 17.50 18.97
N THR A 184 -8.06 17.33 19.83
CA THR A 184 -8.60 16.03 20.24
C THR A 184 -8.94 15.14 19.03
N GLY A 185 -8.30 13.97 18.94
CA GLY A 185 -8.48 13.03 17.83
C GLY A 185 -7.59 13.30 16.60
N LYS A 186 -7.02 14.51 16.45
CA LYS A 186 -5.99 14.81 15.45
C LYS A 186 -4.63 14.18 15.80
N ASP A 187 -4.40 13.85 17.08
CA ASP A 187 -3.23 13.10 17.57
C ASP A 187 -2.99 11.80 16.78
N LYS A 188 -4.07 11.06 16.50
CA LYS A 188 -4.03 9.81 15.71
C LYS A 188 -3.64 10.04 14.25
N ILE A 189 -3.89 11.24 13.73
CA ILE A 189 -3.47 11.67 12.38
C ILE A 189 -1.99 12.03 12.37
N VAL A 190 -1.45 12.62 13.44
CA VAL A 190 -0.02 12.98 13.55
C VAL A 190 0.86 11.72 13.49
N PHE A 191 0.57 10.72 14.32
CA PHE A 191 1.40 9.51 14.44
C PHE A 191 1.01 8.38 13.47
N GLY A 192 -0.24 8.32 13.02
CA GLY A 192 -0.73 7.24 12.16
C GLY A 192 -0.46 5.85 12.76
N ASN A 193 0.12 4.95 11.95
CA ASN A 193 0.53 3.61 12.38
C ASN A 193 2.04 3.49 12.72
N ILE A 194 2.72 4.57 13.14
CA ILE A 194 4.17 4.52 13.38
C ILE A 194 4.58 3.58 14.52
N HIS A 195 3.71 3.34 15.50
CA HIS A 195 3.91 2.30 16.53
C HIS A 195 4.04 0.91 15.89
N GLN A 196 3.12 0.52 15.00
CA GLN A 196 3.16 -0.76 14.28
C GLN A 196 4.45 -0.93 13.47
N ILE A 197 4.99 0.15 12.92
CA ILE A 197 6.30 0.16 12.26
C ILE A 197 7.40 -0.09 13.30
N TYR A 198 7.44 0.71 14.37
CA TYR A 198 8.42 0.58 15.44
C TYR A 198 8.47 -0.82 16.04
N ASP A 199 7.33 -1.36 16.45
CA ASP A 199 7.24 -2.67 17.12
C ASP A 199 7.76 -3.78 16.21
N TRP A 200 7.34 -3.83 14.94
CA TRP A 200 7.85 -4.84 13.99
C TRP A 200 9.34 -4.68 13.68
N HIS A 201 9.84 -3.44 13.60
CA HIS A 201 11.27 -3.20 13.37
C HIS A 201 12.13 -3.55 14.59
N LYS A 202 11.66 -3.24 15.81
CA LYS A 202 12.33 -3.49 17.11
C LYS A 202 12.32 -4.96 17.52
N GLU A 203 11.16 -5.61 17.49
CA GLU A 203 10.97 -6.95 18.06
C GLU A 203 11.31 -8.08 17.09
N PHE A 204 11.35 -7.80 15.78
CA PHE A 204 11.52 -8.83 14.75
C PHE A 204 12.56 -8.46 13.69
N PHE A 205 12.35 -7.38 12.92
CA PHE A 205 13.10 -7.18 11.68
C PHE A 205 14.59 -6.92 11.93
N LEU A 206 14.93 -6.06 12.88
CA LEU A 206 16.32 -5.85 13.31
C LEU A 206 16.96 -7.16 13.77
N CYS A 207 16.27 -7.94 14.60
CA CYS A 207 16.79 -9.19 15.15
C CYS A 207 17.00 -10.30 14.11
N GLU A 208 16.22 -10.34 13.03
CA GLU A 208 16.51 -11.23 11.89
C GLU A 208 17.64 -10.68 11.00
N LEU A 209 17.70 -9.36 10.80
CA LEU A 209 18.75 -8.72 10.01
C LEU A 209 20.14 -8.86 10.66
N GLU A 210 20.20 -8.84 12.00
CA GLU A 210 21.42 -9.15 12.76
C GLU A 210 21.88 -10.61 12.59
N LYS A 211 20.95 -11.54 12.35
CA LYS A 211 21.30 -12.95 12.03
C LYS A 211 21.87 -13.10 10.63
N CYS A 212 21.51 -12.20 9.69
CA CYS A 212 22.13 -12.18 8.37
C CYS A 212 23.64 -11.88 8.40
N LEU A 213 24.18 -11.31 9.49
CA LEU A 213 25.63 -11.11 9.65
C LEU A 213 26.40 -12.43 9.86
N GLN A 214 25.72 -13.52 10.26
CA GLN A 214 26.33 -14.86 10.32
C GLN A 214 26.01 -15.67 9.06
N ASP A 215 24.82 -15.49 8.49
CA ASP A 215 24.36 -16.14 7.27
C ASP A 215 23.79 -15.10 6.28
N HIS A 216 24.65 -14.64 5.36
CA HIS A 216 24.33 -13.56 4.43
C HIS A 216 23.22 -13.89 3.45
N ASP A 217 23.02 -15.16 3.12
CA ASP A 217 22.23 -15.54 1.95
C ASP A 217 20.74 -15.62 2.30
N ARG A 218 20.42 -15.72 3.60
CA ARG A 218 19.10 -15.45 4.19
C ARG A 218 18.59 -14.02 3.98
N LEU A 219 19.45 -13.06 3.62
CA LEU A 219 19.04 -11.65 3.43
C LEU A 219 17.93 -11.50 2.38
N ALA A 220 18.00 -12.26 1.29
CA ALA A 220 16.98 -12.21 0.24
C ALA A 220 15.64 -12.79 0.72
N GLU A 221 15.66 -13.96 1.39
CA GLU A 221 14.46 -14.58 1.98
C GLU A 221 13.80 -13.62 2.98
N LEU A 222 14.58 -12.92 3.80
CA LEU A 222 14.07 -12.00 4.82
C LEU A 222 13.20 -10.87 4.23
N PHE A 223 13.55 -10.31 3.07
CA PHE A 223 12.70 -9.31 2.40
C PHE A 223 11.50 -9.95 1.69
N ILE A 224 11.72 -11.02 0.91
CA ILE A 224 10.67 -11.69 0.12
C ILE A 224 9.54 -12.22 1.02
N LYS A 225 9.88 -12.91 2.11
CA LYS A 225 8.94 -13.53 3.06
C LYS A 225 8.05 -12.52 3.78
N HIS A 226 8.42 -11.23 3.79
CA HIS A 226 7.75 -10.18 4.55
C HIS A 226 7.15 -9.05 3.69
N GLU A 227 6.97 -9.24 2.38
CA GLU A 227 6.32 -8.25 1.50
C GLU A 227 5.00 -7.72 2.11
N ARG A 228 4.13 -8.63 2.58
CA ARG A 228 2.84 -8.29 3.21
C ARG A 228 2.97 -7.43 4.47
N ARG A 229 4.09 -7.49 5.20
CA ARG A 229 4.35 -6.61 6.37
C ARG A 229 4.69 -5.20 5.93
N LEU A 230 5.47 -5.05 4.85
CA LEU A 230 5.90 -3.74 4.34
C LEU A 230 4.74 -2.86 3.85
N HIS A 231 3.54 -3.42 3.61
CA HIS A 231 2.33 -2.64 3.34
C HIS A 231 2.01 -1.62 4.46
N MET A 232 2.49 -1.81 5.69
CA MET A 232 2.36 -0.80 6.76
C MET A 232 3.00 0.56 6.40
N TYR A 233 4.02 0.58 5.54
CA TYR A 233 4.59 1.83 5.00
C TYR A 233 3.66 2.52 3.99
N VAL A 234 2.85 1.76 3.24
CA VAL A 234 1.85 2.31 2.32
C VAL A 234 0.75 3.05 3.10
N ILE A 235 0.34 2.48 4.24
CA ILE A 235 -0.58 3.13 5.20
C ILE A 235 0.01 4.43 5.73
N TYR A 236 1.27 4.38 6.18
CA TYR A 236 1.96 5.55 6.74
C TYR A 236 2.14 6.67 5.71
N CYS A 237 2.59 6.33 4.50
CA CYS A 237 2.79 7.29 3.41
C CYS A 237 1.47 7.95 2.95
N GLN A 238 0.36 7.21 2.91
CA GLN A 238 -0.95 7.81 2.62
C GLN A 238 -1.38 8.82 3.70
N ASN A 239 -0.97 8.63 4.95
CA ASN A 239 -1.32 9.52 6.06
C ASN A 239 -0.38 10.73 6.21
N LYS A 240 0.92 10.62 5.83
CA LYS A 240 1.93 11.66 6.09
C LYS A 240 1.53 13.09 5.67
N PRO A 241 0.86 13.35 4.52
CA PRO A 241 0.45 14.71 4.16
C PRO A 241 -0.53 15.36 5.16
N ARG A 242 -1.35 14.53 5.83
CA ARG A 242 -2.30 14.98 6.86
C ARG A 242 -1.60 15.19 8.19
N SER A 243 -0.71 14.27 8.57
CA SER A 243 0.20 14.40 9.72
C SER A 243 0.98 15.72 9.67
N GLU A 244 1.60 16.02 8.52
CA GLU A 244 2.41 17.22 8.30
C GLU A 244 1.60 18.52 8.40
N PHE A 245 0.37 18.52 7.90
CA PHE A 245 -0.56 19.64 8.05
C PHE A 245 -0.92 19.87 9.53
N VAL A 246 -1.25 18.82 10.28
CA VAL A 246 -1.61 18.94 11.72
C VAL A 246 -0.41 19.36 12.56
N VAL A 247 0.78 18.80 12.35
CA VAL A 247 1.97 19.20 13.13
C VAL A 247 2.25 20.70 12.98
N ALA A 248 2.13 21.25 11.77
CA ALA A 248 2.31 22.68 11.52
C ALA A 248 1.12 23.57 11.91
N GLU A 249 -0.05 22.98 12.22
CA GLU A 249 -1.18 23.68 12.85
C GLU A 249 -0.91 23.90 14.36
N TYR A 250 -0.21 22.95 15.00
CA TYR A 250 0.07 22.91 16.44
C TYR A 250 1.58 23.04 16.79
N ASP A 251 2.34 23.75 15.95
CA ASP A 251 3.82 23.82 15.99
C ASP A 251 4.38 24.08 17.40
N GLY A 252 3.87 25.11 18.10
CA GLY A 252 4.30 25.48 19.45
C GLY A 252 3.98 24.44 20.54
N PHE A 253 2.90 23.68 20.41
CA PHE A 253 2.63 22.54 21.32
C PHE A 253 3.67 21.44 21.13
N PHE A 254 4.08 21.19 19.89
CA PHE A 254 5.16 20.24 19.59
C PHE A 254 6.54 20.75 20.01
N GLU A 255 6.81 22.06 19.98
CA GLU A 255 8.01 22.66 20.56
C GLU A 255 8.08 22.48 22.09
N GLU A 256 6.98 22.63 22.81
CA GLU A 256 6.91 22.32 24.26
C GLU A 256 7.19 20.84 24.53
N VAL A 257 6.50 19.94 23.82
CA VAL A 257 6.70 18.49 23.99
C VAL A 257 8.13 18.08 23.61
N GLN A 258 8.73 18.70 22.59
CA GLN A 258 10.13 18.45 22.22
C GLN A 258 11.10 18.81 23.36
N GLN A 259 10.84 19.91 24.08
CA GLN A 259 11.63 20.31 25.26
C GLN A 259 11.44 19.33 26.42
N GLU A 260 10.19 18.92 26.71
CA GLU A 260 9.89 17.94 27.76
C GLU A 260 10.48 16.54 27.48
N VAL A 261 10.58 16.15 26.21
CA VAL A 261 11.26 14.91 25.74
C VAL A 261 12.79 15.09 25.67
N ASN A 262 13.31 16.30 25.85
CA ASN A 262 14.73 16.67 25.68
C ASN A 262 15.29 16.26 24.28
N SER A 263 14.47 16.44 23.24
CA SER A 263 14.80 16.02 21.88
C SER A 263 15.60 17.08 21.11
N ARG A 264 16.70 16.66 20.50
CA ARG A 264 17.58 17.53 19.68
C ARG A 264 17.04 17.82 18.27
N LEU A 265 16.05 17.06 17.79
CA LEU A 265 15.41 17.25 16.49
C LEU A 265 13.90 17.47 16.68
N SER A 266 13.27 18.11 15.69
CA SER A 266 11.82 18.34 15.71
C SER A 266 11.05 17.03 15.52
N ILE A 267 9.78 17.01 15.93
CA ILE A 267 8.91 15.86 15.66
C ILE A 267 8.79 15.57 14.15
N ASN A 268 8.87 16.59 13.28
CA ASN A 268 8.86 16.42 11.83
C ASN A 268 10.11 15.69 11.30
N ASP A 269 11.30 16.00 11.84
CA ASP A 269 12.56 15.32 11.50
C ASP A 269 12.53 13.82 11.85
N TYR A 270 11.72 13.45 12.84
CA TYR A 270 11.45 12.05 13.19
C TYR A 270 10.34 11.42 12.32
N LEU A 271 9.21 12.10 12.11
CA LEU A 271 8.08 11.60 11.33
C LEU A 271 8.38 11.40 9.82
N ILE A 272 9.46 11.97 9.29
CA ILE A 272 9.92 11.70 7.92
C ILE A 272 10.74 10.41 7.79
N LYS A 273 11.27 9.86 8.89
CA LYS A 273 12.21 8.71 8.87
C LYS A 273 11.64 7.43 8.24
N PRO A 274 10.36 7.04 8.38
CA PRO A 274 9.83 5.87 7.68
C PRO A 274 9.90 5.98 6.15
N ILE A 275 9.65 7.16 5.59
CA ILE A 275 9.74 7.43 4.15
C ILE A 275 11.20 7.38 3.68
N GLN A 276 12.12 7.87 4.51
CA GLN A 276 13.56 7.74 4.29
C GLN A 276 14.02 6.28 4.35
N ARG A 277 13.55 5.47 5.31
CA ARG A 277 13.99 4.07 5.43
C ARG A 277 13.49 3.21 4.28
N ILE A 278 12.21 3.30 3.91
CA ILE A 278 11.62 2.45 2.86
C ILE A 278 12.26 2.67 1.48
N THR A 279 12.72 3.89 1.19
CA THR A 279 13.45 4.21 -0.05
C THR A 279 14.91 3.73 -0.06
N LYS A 280 15.52 3.49 1.11
CA LYS A 280 16.92 3.08 1.25
C LYS A 280 17.16 1.57 1.11
N TYR A 281 16.22 0.72 1.52
CA TYR A 281 16.39 -0.73 1.43
C TYR A 281 16.74 -1.22 0.02
N GLN A 282 16.04 -0.75 -1.01
CA GLN A 282 16.35 -1.09 -2.40
C GLN A 282 17.73 -0.59 -2.87
N LEU A 283 18.27 0.50 -2.32
CA LEU A 283 19.64 0.93 -2.66
C LEU A 283 20.69 0.01 -2.02
N LEU A 284 20.51 -0.31 -0.74
CA LEU A 284 21.41 -1.21 0.00
C LEU A 284 21.38 -2.64 -0.59
N LEU A 285 20.20 -3.14 -0.98
CA LEU A 285 20.08 -4.42 -1.69
C LEU A 285 20.71 -4.37 -3.10
N LYS A 286 20.60 -3.25 -3.84
CA LYS A 286 21.27 -3.07 -5.15
C LYS A 286 22.80 -3.07 -5.01
N ASP A 287 23.35 -2.43 -3.98
CA ASP A 287 24.80 -2.46 -3.73
C ASP A 287 25.27 -3.85 -3.23
N PHE A 288 24.48 -4.56 -2.42
CA PHE A 288 24.77 -5.94 -2.01
C PHE A 288 24.73 -6.92 -3.20
N LEU A 289 23.74 -6.79 -4.10
CA LEU A 289 23.67 -7.50 -5.38
C LEU A 289 24.93 -7.25 -6.22
N LYS A 290 25.27 -5.97 -6.45
CA LYS A 290 26.46 -5.51 -7.19
C LYS A 290 27.79 -6.07 -6.67
N TYR A 291 27.93 -6.36 -5.38
CA TYR A 291 29.09 -7.10 -4.85
C TYR A 291 28.95 -8.63 -5.02
N SER A 292 27.75 -9.19 -4.88
CA SER A 292 27.46 -10.62 -5.05
C SER A 292 27.68 -11.10 -6.50
N THR A 293 27.19 -10.36 -7.50
CA THR A 293 27.43 -10.65 -8.92
C THR A 293 28.92 -10.60 -9.25
N LYS A 294 29.65 -9.60 -8.70
CA LYS A 294 31.11 -9.50 -8.86
C LYS A 294 31.85 -10.68 -8.22
N ALA A 295 31.30 -11.29 -7.18
CA ALA A 295 31.85 -12.48 -6.53
C ALA A 295 31.51 -13.79 -7.24
N GLY A 296 30.59 -13.79 -8.22
CA GLY A 296 30.20 -14.98 -8.98
C GLY A 296 29.19 -15.88 -8.25
N LEU A 297 28.41 -15.32 -7.32
CA LEU A 297 27.35 -16.02 -6.60
C LEU A 297 26.05 -16.06 -7.44
N ASP A 298 25.17 -17.04 -7.19
CA ASP A 298 23.79 -16.97 -7.72
C ASP A 298 23.09 -15.74 -7.12
N CYS A 299 22.44 -14.95 -7.98
CA CYS A 299 21.86 -13.66 -7.63
C CYS A 299 20.32 -13.65 -7.70
N LYS A 300 19.66 -14.72 -8.15
CA LYS A 300 18.21 -14.72 -8.43
C LYS A 300 17.33 -14.25 -7.26
N GLU A 301 17.59 -14.73 -6.04
CA GLU A 301 16.77 -14.34 -4.89
C GLU A 301 17.04 -12.89 -4.45
N ILE A 302 18.29 -12.41 -4.53
CA ILE A 302 18.60 -11.01 -4.21
C ILE A 302 18.10 -10.06 -5.32
N GLU A 303 18.03 -10.50 -6.58
CA GLU A 303 17.38 -9.78 -7.68
C GLU A 303 15.88 -9.61 -7.43
N LYS A 304 15.16 -10.67 -7.05
CA LYS A 304 13.74 -10.59 -6.62
C LYS A 304 13.55 -9.64 -5.43
N ALA A 305 14.43 -9.72 -4.41
CA ALA A 305 14.37 -8.82 -3.25
C ALA A 305 14.63 -7.35 -3.64
N VAL A 306 15.52 -7.09 -4.60
CA VAL A 306 15.78 -5.77 -5.19
C VAL A 306 14.56 -5.25 -5.95
N GLU A 307 13.89 -6.10 -6.74
CA GLU A 307 12.67 -5.76 -7.47
C GLU A 307 11.52 -5.40 -6.52
N LEU A 308 11.23 -6.28 -5.57
CA LEU A 308 10.23 -6.10 -4.51
C LEU A 308 10.46 -4.77 -3.76
N MET A 309 11.67 -4.51 -3.28
CA MET A 309 11.96 -3.26 -2.58
C MET A 309 11.98 -2.03 -3.51
N SER A 310 12.11 -2.20 -4.82
CA SER A 310 11.92 -1.12 -5.81
C SER A 310 10.44 -0.85 -6.12
N LEU A 311 9.53 -1.75 -5.73
CA LEU A 311 8.07 -1.61 -5.90
C LEU A 311 7.40 -0.92 -4.70
N VAL A 312 7.79 -1.20 -3.46
CA VAL A 312 7.10 -0.64 -2.27
C VAL A 312 7.09 0.90 -2.25
N PRO A 313 8.19 1.64 -2.55
CA PRO A 313 8.14 3.11 -2.64
C PRO A 313 7.20 3.64 -3.74
N LYS A 314 7.00 2.90 -4.84
CA LYS A 314 6.03 3.25 -5.88
C LYS A 314 4.59 3.10 -5.36
N GLN A 315 4.30 2.00 -4.67
CA GLN A 315 2.99 1.76 -4.03
C GLN A 315 2.68 2.85 -2.98
N CYS A 316 3.69 3.27 -2.21
CA CYS A 316 3.58 4.42 -1.28
C CYS A 316 3.24 5.74 -2.00
N ASN A 317 3.90 6.02 -3.14
CA ASN A 317 3.61 7.20 -3.96
C ASN A 317 2.17 7.18 -4.51
N ASP A 318 1.75 6.06 -5.06
CA ASP A 318 0.47 5.93 -5.74
C ASP A 318 -0.69 6.01 -4.73
N MET A 319 -0.55 5.38 -3.55
CA MET A 319 -1.55 5.44 -2.48
C MET A 319 -1.58 6.80 -1.75
N MET A 320 -0.49 7.57 -1.76
CA MET A 320 -0.48 8.97 -1.33
C MET A 320 -1.25 9.85 -2.31
N ASN A 321 -1.07 9.64 -3.62
CA ASN A 321 -1.80 10.36 -4.67
C ASN A 321 -3.28 9.98 -4.75
N LEU A 322 -3.62 8.70 -4.56
CA LEU A 322 -4.97 8.13 -4.56
C LEU A 322 -5.71 8.38 -3.24
N GLY A 323 -5.01 8.74 -2.16
CA GLY A 323 -5.58 9.18 -0.88
C GLY A 323 -6.42 10.47 -0.95
N ARG A 324 -6.53 11.08 -2.15
CA ARG A 324 -7.39 12.22 -2.53
C ARG A 324 -8.67 11.81 -3.29
N LEU A 325 -9.01 10.52 -3.33
CA LEU A 325 -10.26 10.06 -3.95
C LEU A 325 -11.48 10.57 -3.16
N GLN A 326 -12.16 11.59 -3.70
CA GLN A 326 -13.35 12.18 -3.09
C GLN A 326 -14.58 11.27 -3.29
N GLY A 327 -15.45 11.21 -2.28
CA GLY A 327 -16.72 10.46 -2.33
C GLY A 327 -16.64 8.94 -2.24
N TYR A 328 -15.48 8.35 -1.89
CA TYR A 328 -15.38 6.92 -1.61
C TYR A 328 -15.63 6.62 -0.12
N GLU A 329 -16.70 5.87 0.17
CA GLU A 329 -17.05 5.45 1.52
C GLU A 329 -16.25 4.21 1.94
N GLY A 330 -15.02 4.43 2.42
CA GLY A 330 -14.21 3.35 3.00
C GLY A 330 -12.75 3.70 3.20
N LYS A 331 -12.01 2.79 3.85
CA LYS A 331 -10.55 2.86 3.95
C LYS A 331 -9.93 2.16 2.74
N LEU A 332 -9.31 2.92 1.83
CA LEU A 332 -8.61 2.39 0.65
C LEU A 332 -7.50 1.40 1.04
N THR A 333 -6.75 1.71 2.09
CA THR A 333 -5.72 0.82 2.69
C THR A 333 -6.28 -0.46 3.32
N ALA A 334 -7.59 -0.59 3.52
CA ALA A 334 -8.19 -1.85 3.94
C ALA A 334 -8.50 -2.80 2.76
N GLN A 335 -8.44 -2.30 1.52
CA GLN A 335 -8.76 -3.04 0.30
C GLN A 335 -7.59 -3.89 -0.24
N GLY A 336 -6.43 -3.81 0.41
CA GLY A 336 -5.22 -4.56 0.03
C GLY A 336 -4.25 -3.74 -0.83
N LYS A 337 -3.36 -4.45 -1.52
CA LYS A 337 -2.41 -3.90 -2.49
C LYS A 337 -3.16 -3.30 -3.68
N LEU A 338 -2.78 -2.08 -4.09
CA LEU A 338 -3.12 -1.55 -5.41
C LEU A 338 -2.25 -2.28 -6.44
N LEU A 339 -2.89 -2.93 -7.41
CA LEU A 339 -2.25 -3.78 -8.42
C LEU A 339 -2.02 -3.01 -9.71
N GLN A 340 -3.06 -2.35 -10.21
CA GLN A 340 -3.05 -1.62 -11.50
C GLN A 340 -3.90 -0.35 -11.41
N GLN A 341 -3.59 0.63 -12.27
CA GLN A 341 -4.34 1.88 -12.37
C GLN A 341 -4.24 2.52 -13.76
N ASP A 342 -5.36 2.55 -14.49
CA ASP A 342 -5.39 2.96 -15.90
C ASP A 342 -6.63 3.75 -16.28
N THR A 343 -6.61 4.37 -17.47
CA THR A 343 -7.71 5.17 -18.00
C THR A 343 -8.41 4.42 -19.12
N PHE A 344 -9.72 4.20 -18.97
CA PHE A 344 -10.56 3.46 -19.91
C PHE A 344 -11.73 4.32 -20.39
N PHE A 345 -12.21 4.04 -21.60
CA PHE A 345 -13.55 4.46 -22.02
C PHE A 345 -14.54 3.38 -21.58
N VAL A 346 -15.41 3.71 -20.62
CA VAL A 346 -16.33 2.78 -19.98
C VAL A 346 -17.75 3.03 -20.45
N THR A 347 -18.37 1.99 -20.98
CA THR A 347 -19.79 1.99 -21.35
C THR A 347 -20.54 1.16 -20.30
N GLU A 348 -21.48 1.81 -19.61
CA GLU A 348 -22.32 1.17 -18.59
C GLU A 348 -23.56 0.58 -19.30
N GLN A 349 -23.92 -0.67 -19.03
CA GLN A 349 -25.14 -1.31 -19.52
C GLN A 349 -25.92 -1.89 -18.35
N ASP A 350 -27.14 -1.40 -18.13
CA ASP A 350 -28.06 -1.90 -17.10
C ASP A 350 -29.38 -2.30 -17.76
N SER A 351 -29.84 -3.52 -17.45
CA SER A 351 -31.17 -4.02 -17.84
C SER A 351 -31.49 -3.86 -19.34
N GLY A 352 -30.47 -3.99 -20.18
CA GLY A 352 -30.52 -3.82 -21.64
C GLY A 352 -30.21 -2.40 -22.13
N VAL A 353 -30.38 -1.37 -21.30
CA VAL A 353 -30.12 0.03 -21.66
C VAL A 353 -28.62 0.31 -21.68
N LEU A 354 -28.12 0.74 -22.84
CA LEU A 354 -26.72 1.14 -23.04
C LEU A 354 -26.52 2.64 -22.79
N SER A 355 -25.62 2.99 -21.86
CA SER A 355 -25.22 4.37 -21.63
C SER A 355 -24.33 4.90 -22.75
N ARG A 356 -24.18 6.23 -22.84
CA ARG A 356 -23.02 6.81 -23.55
C ARG A 356 -21.73 6.41 -22.84
N SER A 357 -20.69 6.08 -23.60
CA SER A 357 -19.34 5.80 -23.08
C SER A 357 -18.71 7.03 -22.42
N LYS A 358 -18.00 6.84 -21.31
CA LYS A 358 -17.42 7.89 -20.47
C LYS A 358 -15.97 7.56 -20.12
N GLU A 359 -15.10 8.56 -20.10
CA GLU A 359 -13.73 8.42 -19.61
C GLU A 359 -13.73 8.14 -18.09
N ARG A 360 -12.99 7.12 -17.66
CA ARG A 360 -12.83 6.74 -16.25
C ARG A 360 -11.39 6.39 -15.95
N ARG A 361 -10.88 6.84 -14.80
CA ARG A 361 -9.70 6.23 -14.19
C ARG A 361 -10.18 5.05 -13.34
N VAL A 362 -9.61 3.88 -13.55
CA VAL A 362 -9.97 2.65 -12.86
C VAL A 362 -8.78 2.18 -12.03
N PHE A 363 -9.03 1.77 -10.79
CA PHE A 363 -8.03 1.28 -9.84
C PHE A 363 -8.39 -0.15 -9.44
N LEU A 364 -7.47 -1.09 -9.63
CA LEU A 364 -7.64 -2.49 -9.25
C LEU A 364 -6.87 -2.78 -7.96
N PHE A 365 -7.60 -3.15 -6.90
CA PHE A 365 -7.05 -3.66 -5.64
C PHE A 365 -7.39 -5.14 -5.46
N GLU A 366 -6.66 -5.81 -4.57
CA GLU A 366 -6.90 -7.23 -4.20
C GLU A 366 -8.36 -7.55 -3.82
N GLN A 367 -9.11 -6.59 -3.23
CA GLN A 367 -10.50 -6.79 -2.81
C GLN A 367 -11.54 -5.99 -3.62
N ILE A 368 -11.15 -5.03 -4.46
CA ILE A 368 -12.11 -4.11 -5.13
C ILE A 368 -11.55 -3.48 -6.41
N ALA A 369 -12.39 -3.39 -7.45
CA ALA A 369 -12.18 -2.50 -8.59
C ALA A 369 -12.96 -1.19 -8.37
N ILE A 370 -12.30 -0.04 -8.46
CA ILE A 370 -12.88 1.29 -8.24
C ILE A 370 -12.85 2.11 -9.53
N PHE A 371 -13.99 2.69 -9.90
CA PHE A 371 -14.17 3.54 -11.07
C PHE A 371 -14.34 5.00 -10.62
N SER A 372 -13.53 5.90 -11.19
CA SER A 372 -13.53 7.32 -10.86
C SER A 372 -13.49 8.22 -12.09
N GLU A 373 -13.81 9.49 -11.87
CA GLU A 373 -13.71 10.57 -12.86
C GLU A 373 -12.55 11.52 -12.50
N LEU A 374 -11.87 12.04 -13.52
CA LEU A 374 -10.67 12.86 -13.36
C LEU A 374 -11.04 14.32 -13.02
N LEU A 375 -10.73 14.77 -11.81
CA LEU A 375 -10.98 16.15 -11.38
C LEU A 375 -9.85 17.10 -11.81
N ARG A 376 -10.24 18.27 -12.31
CA ARG A 376 -9.37 19.38 -12.78
C ARG A 376 -8.34 18.96 -13.85
N LYS A 377 -8.79 18.70 -15.08
CA LYS A 377 -7.91 18.54 -16.26
C LYS A 377 -7.02 19.77 -16.42
N GLY A 378 -5.70 19.62 -16.21
CA GLY A 378 -4.71 20.70 -16.25
C GLY A 378 -3.86 20.85 -14.97
N SER A 379 -4.22 20.19 -13.87
CA SER A 379 -3.33 20.08 -12.69
C SER A 379 -2.12 19.18 -12.99
N SER A 380 -0.97 19.47 -12.39
CA SER A 380 0.19 18.55 -12.37
C SER A 380 -0.08 17.27 -11.56
N THR A 381 -1.14 17.26 -10.76
CA THR A 381 -1.60 16.13 -9.94
C THR A 381 -3.13 16.09 -9.97
N PRO A 382 -3.76 15.28 -10.83
CA PRO A 382 -5.22 15.28 -10.99
C PRO A 382 -5.90 14.76 -9.72
N GLY A 383 -7.06 15.30 -9.39
CA GLY A 383 -7.93 14.71 -8.35
C GLY A 383 -8.76 13.56 -8.93
N TYR A 384 -9.43 12.80 -8.07
CA TYR A 384 -10.32 11.72 -8.50
C TYR A 384 -11.65 11.80 -7.74
N GLN A 385 -12.76 11.76 -8.47
CA GLN A 385 -14.10 11.65 -7.91
C GLN A 385 -14.59 10.21 -8.05
N PHE A 386 -14.90 9.54 -6.94
CA PHE A 386 -15.54 8.22 -6.95
C PHE A 386 -16.86 8.26 -7.74
N LYS A 387 -17.11 7.19 -8.52
CA LYS A 387 -18.37 6.97 -9.25
C LYS A 387 -18.97 5.61 -8.97
N LYS A 388 -18.16 4.55 -8.93
CA LYS A 388 -18.63 3.18 -8.73
C LYS A 388 -17.52 2.26 -8.22
N SER A 389 -17.88 1.10 -7.70
CA SER A 389 -16.94 0.00 -7.44
C SER A 389 -17.60 -1.37 -7.53
N ILE A 390 -16.81 -2.38 -7.88
CA ILE A 390 -17.20 -3.80 -7.81
C ILE A 390 -16.23 -4.49 -6.84
N LYS A 391 -16.73 -5.12 -5.77
CA LYS A 391 -15.90 -5.94 -4.87
C LYS A 391 -15.50 -7.21 -5.60
N VAL A 392 -14.25 -7.66 -5.44
CA VAL A 392 -13.71 -8.86 -6.09
C VAL A 392 -14.52 -10.11 -5.72
N SER A 393 -15.16 -10.15 -4.54
CA SER A 393 -16.12 -11.20 -4.12
C SER A 393 -17.29 -11.41 -5.09
N TYR A 394 -17.71 -10.36 -5.80
CA TYR A 394 -18.83 -10.38 -6.75
C TYR A 394 -18.38 -10.11 -8.18
N LEU A 395 -17.08 -9.94 -8.42
CA LEU A 395 -16.55 -9.62 -9.75
C LEU A 395 -16.66 -10.83 -10.69
N SER A 396 -17.10 -10.57 -11.91
CA SER A 396 -16.97 -11.47 -13.05
C SER A 396 -16.39 -10.73 -14.24
N MET A 397 -15.72 -11.44 -15.14
CA MET A 397 -15.03 -10.88 -16.29
C MET A 397 -15.36 -11.65 -17.57
N GLU A 398 -15.53 -10.93 -18.67
CA GLU A 398 -15.66 -11.45 -20.03
C GLU A 398 -14.46 -10.92 -20.83
N GLU A 399 -13.52 -11.81 -21.15
CA GLU A 399 -12.21 -11.40 -21.69
C GLU A 399 -12.23 -10.97 -23.16
N HIS A 400 -13.24 -11.39 -23.92
CA HIS A 400 -13.30 -11.20 -25.36
C HIS A 400 -14.63 -10.57 -25.76
N VAL A 401 -14.55 -9.42 -26.43
CA VAL A 401 -15.70 -8.75 -27.05
C VAL A 401 -15.47 -8.82 -28.56
N GLU A 402 -16.30 -9.59 -29.27
CA GLU A 402 -16.07 -10.00 -30.67
C GLU A 402 -15.85 -8.82 -31.65
N SER A 403 -16.31 -7.62 -31.29
CA SER A 403 -16.18 -6.41 -32.10
C SER A 403 -14.92 -5.57 -31.85
N ASP A 404 -14.13 -5.82 -30.80
CA ASP A 404 -12.96 -5.00 -30.47
C ASP A 404 -11.94 -5.72 -29.55
N PRO A 405 -10.69 -5.97 -30.02
CA PRO A 405 -9.66 -6.66 -29.23
C PRO A 405 -9.15 -5.86 -28.02
N CYS A 406 -9.37 -4.54 -27.99
CA CYS A 406 -9.04 -3.65 -26.88
C CYS A 406 -10.16 -3.54 -25.84
N LYS A 407 -11.29 -4.25 -26.01
CA LYS A 407 -12.40 -4.30 -25.05
C LYS A 407 -12.40 -5.57 -24.20
N PHE A 408 -12.94 -5.43 -22.98
CA PHE A 408 -13.33 -6.50 -22.07
C PHE A 408 -14.52 -6.02 -21.23
N VAL A 409 -15.28 -6.93 -20.62
CA VAL A 409 -16.43 -6.57 -19.77
C VAL A 409 -16.18 -7.00 -18.33
N LEU A 410 -16.50 -6.13 -17.37
CA LEU A 410 -16.57 -6.46 -15.95
C LEU A 410 -18.03 -6.38 -15.50
N SER A 411 -18.50 -7.37 -14.75
CA SER A 411 -19.87 -7.44 -14.25
C SER A 411 -19.92 -7.83 -12.78
N CYS A 412 -21.06 -7.60 -12.15
CA CYS A 412 -21.31 -7.94 -10.75
C CYS A 412 -22.26 -9.14 -10.68
N ARG A 413 -21.80 -10.27 -10.11
CA ARG A 413 -22.60 -11.48 -9.89
C ARG A 413 -23.84 -11.12 -9.06
N GLY A 414 -25.03 -11.50 -9.55
CA GLY A 414 -26.31 -11.12 -8.94
C GLY A 414 -26.90 -9.78 -9.42
N SER A 415 -26.30 -9.14 -10.43
CA SER A 415 -26.82 -7.92 -11.07
C SER A 415 -26.83 -8.05 -12.60
N SER A 416 -27.75 -7.35 -13.26
CA SER A 416 -27.72 -7.08 -14.71
C SER A 416 -26.56 -6.14 -15.12
N GLU A 417 -25.89 -5.53 -14.12
CA GLU A 417 -24.70 -4.69 -14.19
C GLU A 417 -23.58 -5.20 -15.12
N ARG A 418 -23.47 -4.70 -16.36
CA ARG A 418 -22.31 -4.91 -17.25
C ARG A 418 -21.58 -3.59 -17.51
N LEU A 419 -20.26 -3.58 -17.30
CA LEU A 419 -19.36 -2.46 -17.60
C LEU A 419 -18.38 -2.87 -18.69
N THR A 420 -18.53 -2.34 -19.90
CA THR A 420 -17.60 -2.59 -21.00
C THR A 420 -16.46 -1.57 -20.95
N LEU A 421 -15.24 -2.04 -20.68
CA LEU A 421 -14.02 -1.24 -20.61
C LEU A 421 -13.28 -1.32 -21.95
N GLN A 422 -13.04 -0.18 -22.60
CA GLN A 422 -12.15 -0.07 -23.75
C GLN A 422 -10.81 0.53 -23.32
N ALA A 423 -9.74 -0.24 -23.50
CA ALA A 423 -8.37 0.17 -23.23
C ALA A 423 -7.79 1.06 -24.35
N ALA A 424 -6.71 1.79 -24.04
CA ALA A 424 -5.99 2.60 -25.03
C ALA A 424 -5.19 1.75 -26.04
N ASN A 425 -4.81 0.51 -25.67
CA ASN A 425 -4.16 -0.47 -26.53
C ASN A 425 -4.42 -1.90 -26.02
N ILE A 426 -4.03 -2.89 -26.82
CA ILE A 426 -4.25 -4.31 -26.53
C ILE A 426 -3.39 -4.82 -25.35
N ASP A 427 -2.24 -4.20 -25.06
CA ASP A 427 -1.30 -4.70 -24.07
C ASP A 427 -1.72 -4.29 -22.65
N ILE A 428 -2.20 -3.06 -22.44
CA ILE A 428 -2.92 -2.66 -21.23
C ILE A 428 -4.12 -3.60 -21.00
N LYS A 429 -4.86 -3.94 -22.06
CA LYS A 429 -5.98 -4.88 -21.97
C LYS A 429 -5.55 -6.29 -21.55
N LYS A 430 -4.41 -6.80 -22.05
CA LYS A 430 -3.84 -8.09 -21.63
C LYS A 430 -3.41 -8.06 -20.17
N GLU A 431 -2.68 -7.03 -19.75
CA GLU A 431 -2.21 -6.88 -18.37
C GLU A 431 -3.39 -6.82 -17.38
N TRP A 432 -4.44 -6.07 -17.70
CA TRP A 432 -5.64 -6.00 -16.86
C TRP A 432 -6.43 -7.30 -16.80
N VAL A 433 -6.63 -7.95 -17.95
CA VAL A 433 -7.29 -9.27 -17.98
C VAL A 433 -6.47 -10.30 -17.19
N GLN A 434 -5.14 -10.29 -17.29
CA GLN A 434 -4.26 -11.19 -16.55
C GLN A 434 -4.39 -11.00 -15.03
N SER A 435 -4.23 -9.77 -14.52
CA SER A 435 -4.31 -9.50 -13.09
C SER A 435 -5.71 -9.70 -12.50
N ILE A 436 -6.78 -9.47 -13.27
CA ILE A 436 -8.14 -9.80 -12.83
C ILE A 436 -8.35 -11.31 -12.79
N ARG A 437 -7.83 -12.08 -13.76
CA ARG A 437 -7.92 -13.55 -13.73
C ARG A 437 -7.18 -14.11 -12.52
N GLU A 438 -5.97 -13.66 -12.24
CA GLU A 438 -5.19 -14.08 -11.06
C GLU A 438 -5.92 -13.83 -9.73
N LEU A 439 -6.66 -12.72 -9.61
CA LEU A 439 -7.52 -12.46 -8.44
C LEU A 439 -8.70 -13.43 -8.33
N LEU A 440 -9.37 -13.71 -9.45
CA LEU A 440 -10.50 -14.64 -9.49
C LEU A 440 -10.04 -16.08 -9.23
N ASP A 441 -8.89 -16.49 -9.79
CA ASP A 441 -8.27 -17.79 -9.56
C ASP A 441 -7.86 -17.95 -8.10
N MET A 442 -7.25 -16.94 -7.47
CA MET A 442 -6.94 -16.98 -6.02
C MET A 442 -8.20 -17.09 -5.17
N GLN A 443 -9.28 -16.41 -5.52
CA GLN A 443 -10.58 -16.52 -4.84
C GLN A 443 -11.19 -17.92 -4.99
N ILE A 444 -11.20 -18.49 -6.20
CA ILE A 444 -11.75 -19.82 -6.47
C ILE A 444 -10.94 -20.87 -5.69
N ASN A 445 -9.60 -20.85 -5.81
CA ASN A 445 -8.72 -21.75 -5.06
C ASN A 445 -8.93 -21.65 -3.54
N PHE A 446 -9.18 -20.44 -3.01
CA PHE A 446 -9.49 -20.25 -1.59
C PHE A 446 -10.85 -20.84 -1.20
N LEU A 447 -11.90 -20.63 -1.99
CA LEU A 447 -13.22 -21.23 -1.73
C LEU A 447 -13.17 -22.76 -1.79
N THR A 448 -12.46 -23.33 -2.76
CA THR A 448 -12.20 -24.79 -2.84
C THR A 448 -11.43 -25.28 -1.60
N ALA A 449 -10.47 -24.50 -1.09
CA ALA A 449 -9.74 -24.83 0.14
C ALA A 449 -10.60 -24.78 1.40
N LEU A 450 -11.61 -23.89 1.46
CA LEU A 450 -12.59 -23.87 2.56
C LEU A 450 -13.56 -25.06 2.47
N GLN A 451 -13.97 -25.44 1.26
CA GLN A 451 -14.88 -26.57 1.02
C GLN A 451 -14.21 -27.93 1.33
N ASN A 452 -12.93 -28.10 0.96
CA ASN A 452 -12.16 -29.33 1.18
C ASN A 452 -10.80 -29.09 1.89
N PRO A 453 -10.78 -28.67 3.18
CA PRO A 453 -9.55 -28.28 3.86
C PRO A 453 -8.49 -29.39 3.96
N GLN A 454 -8.93 -30.66 4.06
CA GLN A 454 -8.03 -31.81 4.16
C GLN A 454 -7.26 -32.07 2.86
N GLU A 455 -7.84 -31.79 1.69
CA GLU A 455 -7.14 -31.96 0.41
C GLU A 455 -6.15 -30.83 0.15
N TYR A 456 -6.51 -29.61 0.50
CA TYR A 456 -5.62 -28.46 0.38
C TYR A 456 -4.34 -28.64 1.22
N GLN A 457 -4.49 -29.06 2.49
CA GLN A 457 -3.36 -29.38 3.36
C GLN A 457 -2.51 -30.54 2.83
N LYS A 458 -3.11 -31.56 2.20
CA LYS A 458 -2.36 -32.65 1.54
C LYS A 458 -1.60 -32.16 0.32
N LYS A 459 -2.16 -31.26 -0.50
CA LYS A 459 -1.47 -30.66 -1.66
C LYS A 459 -0.25 -29.83 -1.26
N GLU A 460 -0.36 -28.97 -0.24
CA GLU A 460 0.82 -28.24 0.26
C GLU A 460 1.86 -29.18 0.91
N SER A 461 1.41 -30.16 1.71
CA SER A 461 2.31 -31.14 2.35
C SER A 461 3.04 -32.03 1.34
N GLY A 462 2.42 -32.33 0.19
CA GLY A 462 3.01 -33.14 -0.88
C GLY A 462 4.13 -32.46 -1.66
N GLY A 463 4.33 -31.14 -1.50
CA GLY A 463 5.35 -30.37 -2.21
C GLY A 463 6.80 -30.70 -1.83
N SER A 464 7.02 -31.48 -0.76
CA SER A 464 8.37 -31.88 -0.32
C SER A 464 8.39 -33.28 0.30
N LEU A 465 8.34 -34.33 -0.54
CA LEU A 465 8.93 -35.65 -0.29
C LEU A 465 8.82 -36.59 -1.52
N SER A 466 9.65 -36.35 -2.56
CA SER A 466 9.72 -37.24 -3.73
C SER A 466 11.15 -37.41 -4.27
N ARG A 467 12.08 -37.89 -3.42
CA ARG A 467 13.37 -38.44 -3.86
C ARG A 467 13.54 -39.91 -3.46
N GLN A 468 13.50 -40.74 -4.49
CA GLN A 468 14.28 -41.97 -4.68
C GLN A 468 14.61 -42.84 -3.45
N LEU A 469 14.00 -44.03 -3.41
CA LEU A 469 14.70 -45.23 -2.96
C LEU A 469 14.64 -46.29 -4.08
N SER A 470 15.76 -46.45 -4.78
CA SER A 470 15.98 -47.52 -5.75
C SER A 470 16.86 -48.60 -5.12
N ASN A 471 16.38 -49.83 -5.02
CA ASN A 471 17.30 -50.98 -5.04
C ASN A 471 16.65 -52.31 -5.47
N SER A 472 16.98 -52.73 -6.68
CA SER A 472 17.59 -54.05 -6.98
C SER A 472 16.95 -55.33 -6.41
N SER A 473 16.08 -55.92 -7.24
CA SER A 473 16.14 -57.32 -7.70
C SER A 473 16.27 -58.50 -6.71
N ARG A 474 15.29 -59.42 -6.78
CA ARG A 474 15.56 -60.86 -7.01
C ARG A 474 14.35 -61.58 -7.62
N SER A 475 14.53 -62.82 -8.06
CA SER A 475 13.67 -63.53 -9.03
C SER A 475 13.21 -64.93 -8.56
N SER A 476 12.32 -65.54 -9.38
CA SER A 476 11.98 -66.98 -9.51
C SER A 476 10.63 -67.51 -8.99
N SER A 477 9.72 -67.76 -9.95
CA SER A 477 8.87 -68.95 -10.17
C SER A 477 8.20 -69.74 -9.02
N SER A 478 6.87 -69.92 -9.09
CA SER A 478 6.16 -71.20 -9.37
C SER A 478 4.68 -71.21 -8.89
N HIS A 479 3.91 -72.23 -9.31
CA HIS A 479 2.43 -72.39 -9.20
C HIS A 479 2.09 -73.64 -8.33
N PRO A 480 0.81 -74.06 -8.16
CA PRO A 480 -0.45 -73.35 -7.83
C PRO A 480 -1.24 -74.05 -6.67
N SER A 481 -2.44 -73.55 -6.32
CA SER A 481 -3.61 -74.39 -5.94
C SER A 481 -4.95 -73.62 -5.87
N THR A 482 -6.03 -74.28 -6.31
CA THR A 482 -7.48 -73.94 -6.20
C THR A 482 -8.15 -74.99 -5.26
N PRO A 483 -9.49 -75.08 -5.00
CA PRO A 483 -10.69 -74.51 -5.65
C PRO A 483 -11.71 -73.85 -4.64
N LEU A 484 -13.00 -73.51 -4.88
CA LEU A 484 -14.09 -73.92 -5.80
C LEU A 484 -15.02 -72.73 -6.22
N LYS A 485 -15.92 -72.98 -7.19
CA LYS A 485 -17.14 -72.19 -7.55
C LYS A 485 -18.42 -73.07 -7.35
N PRO A 486 -19.66 -72.54 -7.43
CA PRO A 486 -20.40 -72.25 -8.70
C PRO A 486 -20.92 -70.78 -8.78
N ASN A 487 -20.95 -70.08 -9.94
CA ASN A 487 -21.88 -70.14 -11.10
C ASN A 487 -23.35 -69.81 -10.72
N THR A 488 -24.05 -68.86 -11.37
CA THR A 488 -24.36 -68.78 -12.83
C THR A 488 -24.31 -67.36 -13.47
N THR A 489 -24.62 -67.30 -14.77
CA THR A 489 -24.52 -66.18 -15.76
C THR A 489 -25.90 -66.00 -16.49
N PRO A 490 -26.15 -65.19 -17.57
CA PRO A 490 -25.19 -64.52 -18.50
C PRO A 490 -25.56 -63.15 -19.18
N ASN A 491 -24.62 -62.71 -20.03
CA ASN A 491 -24.74 -61.83 -21.22
C ASN A 491 -24.99 -60.31 -21.10
N GLY A 492 -24.27 -59.53 -21.94
CA GLY A 492 -24.66 -58.17 -22.36
C GLY A 492 -23.53 -57.12 -22.38
N SER A 493 -22.83 -56.97 -23.50
CA SER A 493 -21.93 -55.83 -23.81
C SER A 493 -22.46 -55.06 -25.04
N PRO A 494 -21.98 -53.83 -25.32
CA PRO A 494 -22.09 -52.64 -24.49
C PRO A 494 -22.80 -51.48 -25.24
N ALA A 495 -23.38 -50.51 -24.52
CA ALA A 495 -23.96 -49.30 -25.13
C ALA A 495 -23.31 -48.03 -24.55
N HIS A 496 -22.82 -47.17 -25.44
CA HIS A 496 -22.18 -45.89 -25.11
C HIS A 496 -23.24 -44.78 -25.11
N ASN A 497 -23.34 -43.98 -24.03
CA ASN A 497 -24.27 -42.85 -23.98
C ASN A 497 -23.63 -41.65 -23.22
N PRO A 498 -23.37 -40.51 -23.89
CA PRO A 498 -22.64 -39.39 -23.29
C PRO A 498 -23.60 -38.35 -22.66
N ASN A 499 -23.94 -38.51 -21.39
CA ASN A 499 -24.67 -37.46 -20.66
C ASN A 499 -24.37 -37.46 -19.15
N LYS A 500 -23.31 -36.72 -18.75
CA LYS A 500 -22.90 -36.58 -17.35
C LYS A 500 -22.27 -35.21 -17.00
N HIS A 501 -22.61 -34.16 -17.76
CA HIS A 501 -21.99 -32.82 -17.63
C HIS A 501 -23.01 -31.68 -17.40
N VAL A 502 -24.22 -32.00 -16.93
CA VAL A 502 -25.34 -31.04 -16.80
C VAL A 502 -25.84 -30.90 -15.35
N GLU A 503 -25.66 -31.91 -14.49
CA GLU A 503 -26.22 -31.90 -13.12
C GLU A 503 -25.36 -31.12 -12.10
N GLU A 504 -24.06 -30.94 -12.36
CA GLU A 504 -23.11 -30.37 -11.40
C GLU A 504 -23.16 -28.82 -11.30
N VAL A 505 -23.92 -28.16 -12.19
CA VAL A 505 -24.03 -26.69 -12.26
C VAL A 505 -25.06 -26.11 -11.27
N ASN A 506 -26.06 -26.89 -10.85
CA ASN A 506 -27.21 -26.39 -10.09
C ASN A 506 -27.02 -26.33 -8.55
N MET A 507 -25.91 -26.79 -7.99
CA MET A 507 -25.69 -26.78 -6.52
C MET A 507 -25.13 -25.46 -5.95
N ILE A 508 -24.86 -24.45 -6.78
CA ILE A 508 -24.19 -23.20 -6.34
C ILE A 508 -25.19 -22.12 -5.84
N GLN A 509 -26.50 -22.32 -5.96
CA GLN A 509 -27.50 -21.29 -5.61
C GLN A 509 -27.87 -21.16 -4.11
N ASN A 510 -27.61 -22.17 -3.26
CA ASN A 510 -28.18 -22.25 -1.90
C ASN A 510 -27.16 -22.17 -0.75
N ILE A 511 -26.17 -21.27 -0.86
CA ILE A 511 -25.39 -20.80 0.30
C ILE A 511 -25.38 -19.27 0.26
N THR A 512 -26.09 -18.65 1.21
CA THR A 512 -26.25 -17.19 1.37
C THR A 512 -25.80 -16.79 2.77
#